data_AF-A0A671EN38-F1
#
_entry.id   AF-A0A671EN38-F1
#
_cell.length_a   1.000
_cell.length_b   1.000
_cell.length_c   1.000
_cell.angle_alpha   90.00
_cell.angle_beta   90.00
_cell.angle_gamma   90.00
#
_symmetry.space_group_name_H-M   'P 1'
#
loop_
_entity.id
_entity.type
_entity.pdbx_description
1 polymer ?
#
loop_
_entity_poly.entity_id
_entity_poly.type
_entity_poly.pdbx_seq_one_letter_code
_entity_poly.pdbx_strand_id
1 'polypeptide(L)'
;MASLDRVKVLVLGDSSVGKSSLVHLLCQNQVLGNPSWTVGCSVDVRVHDYKEGTPEEKTYYTELWDVGGSVGSASSVKSTRAVLYNSINGIVLVHDLTNKKSSQNLYRWSLDALNRDLVPTGVLVTNGDYDQEQFFHGNTFT
;
A
#
# COMPACT_ATOMS: atom_id res chain seq x y z
N MET A 1 14.80 -25.54 2.38
CA MET A 1 13.50 -24.83 2.47
C MET A 1 13.63 -23.59 1.62
N ALA A 2 12.87 -23.48 0.53
CA ALA A 2 12.89 -22.26 -0.29
C ALA A 2 12.41 -21.09 0.59
N SER A 3 13.23 -20.06 0.74
CA SER A 3 12.79 -18.81 1.36
C SER A 3 11.83 -18.14 0.38
N LEU A 4 10.55 -18.11 0.73
CA LEU A 4 9.57 -17.34 0.00
C LEU A 4 9.86 -15.85 0.22
N ASP A 5 9.87 -15.09 -0.87
CA ASP A 5 10.22 -13.68 -0.81
C ASP A 5 9.04 -12.86 -0.30
N ARG A 6 9.36 -11.89 0.55
CA ARG A 6 8.37 -11.08 1.25
C ARG A 6 8.34 -9.68 0.68
N VAL A 7 7.16 -9.22 0.31
CA VAL A 7 6.90 -7.87 -0.19
C VAL A 7 6.06 -7.14 0.85
N LYS A 8 6.64 -6.13 1.47
CA LYS A 8 5.95 -5.30 2.46
C LYS A 8 5.40 -4.03 1.81
N VAL A 9 4.08 -3.86 1.83
CA VAL A 9 3.40 -2.69 1.28
C VAL A 9 2.69 -1.94 2.40
N LEU A 10 2.93 -0.64 2.46
CA LEU A 10 2.34 0.24 3.46
C LEU A 10 1.10 0.95 2.90
N VAL A 11 -0.03 0.88 3.59
CA VAL A 11 -1.28 1.53 3.16
C VAL A 11 -1.57 2.73 4.04
N LEU A 12 -1.52 3.93 3.45
CA LEU A 12 -1.61 5.21 4.15
C LEU A 12 -2.72 6.09 3.62
N GLY A 13 -3.19 7.03 4.44
CA GLY A 13 -4.28 7.93 4.12
C GLY A 13 -5.11 8.29 5.34
N ASP A 14 -5.97 9.29 5.20
CA ASP A 14 -6.79 9.81 6.28
C ASP A 14 -7.74 8.76 6.88
N SER A 15 -8.31 9.05 8.04
CA SER A 15 -9.34 8.18 8.62
C SER A 15 -10.54 8.10 7.68
N SER A 16 -11.25 6.96 7.71
CA SER A 16 -12.48 6.71 6.94
C SER A 16 -12.40 6.83 5.40
N VAL A 17 -11.20 6.89 4.79
CA VAL A 17 -11.04 6.94 3.31
C VAL A 17 -11.17 5.57 2.61
N GLY A 18 -11.34 4.48 3.37
CA GLY A 18 -11.50 3.13 2.80
C GLY A 18 -10.25 2.24 2.74
N LYS A 19 -9.15 2.59 3.43
CA LYS A 19 -7.92 1.77 3.50
C LYS A 19 -8.17 0.32 3.89
N SER A 20 -8.87 0.09 5.00
CA SER A 20 -9.17 -1.25 5.50
C SER A 20 -10.07 -2.03 4.55
N SER A 21 -11.04 -1.37 3.91
CA SER A 21 -11.88 -1.97 2.87
C SER A 21 -11.06 -2.37 1.64
N LEU A 22 -10.09 -1.55 1.22
CA LEU A 22 -9.18 -1.86 0.12
C LEU A 22 -8.28 -3.05 0.45
N VAL A 23 -7.65 -3.06 1.62
CA VAL A 23 -6.78 -4.17 2.07
C VAL A 23 -7.57 -5.47 2.17
N HIS A 24 -8.77 -5.41 2.75
CA HIS A 24 -9.65 -6.57 2.83
C HIS A 24 -10.04 -7.08 1.44
N LEU A 25 -10.40 -6.19 0.52
CA LEU A 25 -10.73 -6.56 -0.86
C LEU A 25 -9.54 -7.22 -1.57
N LEU A 26 -8.34 -6.66 -1.41
CA LEU A 26 -7.13 -7.19 -2.02
C LEU A 26 -6.75 -8.57 -1.45
N CYS A 27 -6.95 -8.81 -0.16
CA CYS A 27 -6.57 -10.06 0.51
C CYS A 27 -7.64 -11.16 0.40
N GLN A 28 -8.91 -10.80 0.51
CA GLN A 28 -10.02 -11.75 0.64
C GLN A 28 -10.89 -11.83 -0.63
N ASN A 29 -10.68 -10.95 -1.62
CA ASN A 29 -11.57 -10.81 -2.78
C ASN A 29 -13.05 -10.60 -2.37
N GLN A 30 -13.28 -10.00 -1.21
CA GLN A 30 -14.62 -9.71 -0.67
C GLN A 30 -14.74 -8.25 -0.27
N VAL A 31 -15.94 -7.70 -0.42
CA VAL A 31 -16.23 -6.34 0.01
C VAL A 31 -16.52 -6.34 1.51
N LEU A 32 -15.78 -5.50 2.24
CA LEU A 32 -15.99 -5.32 3.67
C LEU A 32 -17.19 -4.39 3.91
N GLY A 33 -18.33 -4.95 4.35
CA GLY A 33 -19.57 -4.20 4.54
C GLY A 33 -19.58 -3.23 5.74
N ASN A 34 -18.89 -3.59 6.83
CA ASN A 34 -18.90 -2.81 8.08
C ASN A 34 -17.48 -2.60 8.62
N PRO A 35 -16.64 -1.78 7.97
CA PRO A 35 -15.31 -1.46 8.49
C PRO A 35 -15.42 -0.67 9.79
N SER A 36 -14.84 -1.19 10.88
CA SER A 36 -14.59 -0.41 12.09
C SER A 36 -13.36 0.49 11.92
N TRP A 37 -13.24 1.53 12.75
CA TRP A 37 -12.04 2.36 12.77
C TRP A 37 -10.80 1.54 13.19
N THR A 38 -9.69 1.68 12.46
CA THR A 38 -8.44 0.97 12.77
C THR A 38 -7.68 1.68 13.90
N VAL A 39 -7.46 0.97 15.00
CA VAL A 39 -6.57 1.40 16.10
C VAL A 39 -5.14 1.00 15.77
N GLY A 40 -4.24 1.95 15.59
CA GLY A 40 -2.82 1.66 15.34
C GLY A 40 -2.55 1.17 13.92
N CYS A 41 -2.32 -0.14 13.74
CA CYS A 41 -2.03 -0.77 12.45
C CYS A 41 -2.47 -2.25 12.44
N SER A 42 -3.00 -2.72 11.31
CA SER A 42 -3.27 -4.14 11.05
C SER A 42 -2.45 -4.62 9.87
N VAL A 43 -2.13 -5.92 9.86
CA VAL A 43 -1.35 -6.56 8.80
C VAL A 43 -2.15 -7.72 8.23
N ASP A 44 -2.43 -7.65 6.93
CA ASP A 44 -3.02 -8.75 6.17
C ASP A 44 -1.96 -9.30 5.21
N VAL A 45 -1.87 -10.63 5.10
CA VAL A 45 -0.90 -11.30 4.24
C VAL A 45 -1.63 -12.04 3.14
N ARG A 46 -1.23 -11.79 1.89
CA ARG A 46 -1.69 -12.52 0.72
C ARG A 46 -0.53 -13.23 0.03
N VAL A 47 -0.75 -14.50 -0.31
CA VAL A 47 0.15 -15.25 -1.19
C VAL A 47 -0.14 -14.85 -2.63
N HIS A 48 0.89 -14.49 -3.37
CA HIS A 48 0.79 -14.10 -4.76
C HIS A 48 1.84 -14.84 -5.60
N ASP A 49 1.38 -15.61 -6.58
CA ASP A 49 2.23 -16.30 -7.53
C ASP A 49 2.48 -15.37 -8.73
N TYR A 50 3.71 -14.87 -8.82
CA TYR A 50 4.15 -14.04 -9.93
C TYR A 50 4.50 -14.92 -11.12
N LYS A 51 3.96 -14.59 -12.31
CA LYS A 51 4.16 -15.32 -13.57
C LYS A 51 3.91 -16.84 -13.43
N GLU A 52 2.81 -17.19 -12.78
CA GLU A 52 2.33 -18.59 -12.64
C GLU A 52 2.39 -19.33 -13.99
N GLY A 53 2.96 -20.54 -13.99
CA GLY A 53 3.06 -21.38 -15.19
C GLY A 53 4.22 -21.01 -16.13
N THR A 54 5.11 -20.11 -15.73
CA THR A 54 6.34 -19.78 -16.49
C THR A 54 7.59 -20.28 -15.74
N PRO A 55 8.75 -20.42 -16.43
CA PRO A 55 10.02 -20.72 -15.74
C PRO A 55 10.45 -19.64 -14.73
N GLU A 56 9.86 -18.46 -14.78
CA GLU A 56 10.09 -17.35 -13.86
C GLU A 56 9.06 -17.31 -12.71
N GLU A 57 8.24 -18.36 -12.57
CA GLU A 57 7.23 -18.46 -11.52
C GLU A 57 7.87 -18.28 -10.14
N LYS A 58 7.29 -17.37 -9.36
CA LYS A 58 7.78 -17.08 -8.02
C LYS A 58 6.65 -16.67 -7.10
N THR A 59 6.53 -17.40 -6.01
CA THR A 59 5.56 -17.11 -4.96
C THR A 59 6.11 -16.05 -4.01
N TYR A 60 5.31 -15.01 -3.77
CA TYR A 60 5.59 -13.92 -2.85
C TYR A 60 4.56 -13.85 -1.73
N TYR A 61 5.02 -13.57 -0.50
CA TYR A 61 4.15 -13.15 0.59
C TYR A 61 4.03 -11.63 0.57
N THR A 62 2.88 -11.13 0.14
CA THR A 62 2.58 -9.70 0.16
C THR A 62 1.93 -9.35 1.50
N GLU A 63 2.63 -8.58 2.32
CA GLU A 63 2.11 -8.02 3.56
C GLU A 63 1.54 -6.62 3.28
N LEU A 64 0.23 -6.45 3.46
CA LEU A 64 -0.44 -5.17 3.42
C LEU A 64 -0.59 -4.62 4.84
N TRP A 65 0.11 -3.53 5.13
CA TRP A 65 0.10 -2.87 6.44
C TRP A 65 -0.90 -1.70 6.41
N ASP A 66 -2.14 -1.93 6.86
CA ASP A 66 -3.17 -0.89 7.02
C ASP A 66 -2.86 -0.05 8.26
N VAL A 67 -2.55 1.22 8.05
CA VAL A 67 -2.22 2.16 9.13
C VAL A 67 -3.43 3.03 9.44
N GLY A 68 -3.85 3.06 10.71
CA GLY A 68 -5.01 3.82 11.14
C GLY A 68 -4.90 5.31 10.82
N GLY A 69 -5.90 5.90 10.16
CA GLY A 69 -5.81 7.28 9.67
C GLY A 69 -5.65 8.35 10.76
N SER A 70 -6.03 8.05 12.01
CA SER A 70 -5.81 8.94 13.16
C SER A 70 -4.33 9.05 13.55
N VAL A 71 -3.48 8.09 13.18
CA VAL A 71 -2.08 8.13 13.60
C VAL A 71 -1.29 9.19 12.83
N GLY A 72 -1.69 9.56 11.59
CA GLY A 72 -0.95 10.50 10.73
C GLY A 72 -1.06 11.97 11.11
N SER A 73 -1.97 12.32 12.01
CA SER A 73 -2.12 13.70 12.47
C SER A 73 -1.58 13.94 13.87
N ALA A 74 -1.23 12.90 14.61
CA ALA A 74 -0.73 13.03 15.98
C ALA A 74 0.81 13.08 15.99
N SER A 75 1.36 14.28 16.26
CA SER A 75 2.79 14.51 16.42
C SER A 75 3.45 13.62 17.49
N SER A 76 2.64 13.03 18.38
CA SER A 76 3.05 12.21 19.51
C SER A 76 3.46 10.76 19.15
N VAL A 77 3.26 10.29 17.91
CA VAL A 77 3.49 8.87 17.53
C VAL A 77 4.71 8.68 16.60
N LYS A 78 5.55 9.72 16.41
CA LYS A 78 6.71 9.68 15.51
C LYS A 78 7.70 8.54 15.84
N SER A 79 7.89 8.23 17.13
CA SER A 79 8.87 7.22 17.58
C SER A 79 8.46 5.77 17.30
N THR A 80 7.18 5.42 17.35
CA THR A 80 6.67 4.08 16.96
C THR A 80 6.56 3.94 15.43
N ARG A 81 6.45 5.08 14.73
CA ARG A 81 6.55 5.31 13.27
C ARG A 81 7.65 4.51 12.57
N ALA A 82 8.87 4.71 13.07
CA ALA A 82 10.08 4.29 12.39
C ALA A 82 10.15 2.76 12.18
N VAL A 83 9.60 1.99 13.13
CA VAL A 83 9.57 0.53 13.08
C VAL A 83 8.58 0.03 12.02
N LEU A 84 7.42 0.66 11.90
CA LEU A 84 6.40 0.28 10.91
C LEU A 84 6.87 0.58 9.49
N TYR A 85 7.56 1.71 9.28
CA TYR A 85 7.98 2.15 7.96
C TYR A 85 9.34 1.56 7.53
N ASN A 86 9.96 0.71 8.36
CA ASN A 86 11.21 0.00 8.02
C ASN A 86 10.97 -1.08 6.96
N SER A 87 11.93 -1.15 6.02
CA SER A 87 12.02 -2.19 4.99
C SER A 87 10.73 -2.39 4.20
N ILE A 88 10.11 -1.28 3.79
CA ILE A 88 8.94 -1.30 2.89
C ILE A 88 9.41 -1.44 1.43
N ASN A 89 8.69 -2.25 0.66
CA ASN A 89 8.89 -2.43 -0.77
C ASN A 89 7.95 -1.55 -1.60
N GLY A 90 6.83 -1.12 -1.02
CA GLY A 90 5.84 -0.27 -1.69
C GLY A 90 4.99 0.55 -0.72
N ILE A 91 4.36 1.59 -1.25
CA ILE A 91 3.41 2.44 -0.53
C ILE A 91 2.16 2.58 -1.40
N VAL A 92 1.00 2.43 -0.79
CA VAL A 92 -0.32 2.73 -1.37
C VAL A 92 -0.92 3.91 -0.61
N LEU A 93 -1.23 4.99 -1.34
CA LEU A 93 -1.86 6.19 -0.81
C LEU A 93 -3.35 6.16 -1.16
N VAL A 94 -4.21 6.20 -0.15
CA VAL A 94 -5.66 6.09 -0.30
C VAL A 94 -6.33 7.38 0.13
N HIS A 95 -7.19 7.91 -0.75
CA HIS A 95 -8.04 9.05 -0.45
C HIS A 95 -9.46 8.79 -0.92
N ASP A 96 -10.40 9.53 -0.33
CA ASP A 96 -11.80 9.50 -0.72
C ASP A 96 -12.04 10.58 -1.80
N LEU A 97 -12.61 10.17 -2.93
CA LEU A 97 -12.92 11.06 -4.07
C LEU A 97 -13.94 12.15 -3.69
N THR A 98 -14.81 11.87 -2.72
CA THR A 98 -15.80 12.84 -2.22
C THR A 98 -15.20 13.82 -1.22
N ASN A 99 -14.00 13.53 -0.71
CA ASN A 99 -13.32 14.33 0.31
C ASN A 99 -12.00 14.90 -0.23
N LYS A 100 -12.07 16.09 -0.84
CA LYS A 100 -10.90 16.82 -1.39
C LYS A 100 -9.77 17.03 -0.37
N LYS A 101 -10.10 17.22 0.92
CA LYS A 101 -9.10 17.37 1.98
C LYS A 101 -8.27 16.10 2.17
N SER A 102 -8.89 14.93 2.03
CA SER A 102 -8.17 13.65 2.13
C SER A 102 -7.13 13.47 1.03
N SER A 103 -7.40 13.97 -0.18
CA SER A 103 -6.45 14.00 -1.30
C SER A 103 -5.29 14.96 -1.02
N GLN A 104 -5.56 16.17 -0.52
CA GLN A 104 -4.51 17.14 -0.15
C GLN A 104 -3.59 16.61 0.96
N ASN A 105 -4.15 15.86 1.91
CA ASN A 105 -3.39 15.27 3.00
C ASN A 105 -2.47 14.12 2.54
N LEU A 106 -2.67 13.54 1.35
CA LEU A 106 -1.78 12.49 0.83
C LEU A 106 -0.33 12.94 0.70
N TYR A 107 -0.10 14.21 0.36
CA TYR A 107 1.24 14.78 0.30
C TYR A 107 1.96 14.73 1.67
N ARG A 108 1.22 15.02 2.75
CA ARG A 108 1.74 14.88 4.11
C ARG A 108 2.04 13.41 4.43
N TRP A 109 1.14 12.50 4.05
CA TRP A 109 1.33 11.06 4.26
C TRP A 109 2.54 10.50 3.50
N SER A 110 2.79 10.94 2.26
CA SER A 110 3.97 10.53 1.50
C SER A 110 5.25 11.06 2.13
N LEU A 111 5.28 12.32 2.58
CA LEU A 111 6.44 12.88 3.26
C LEU A 111 6.75 12.16 4.59
N ASP A 112 5.72 11.81 5.35
CA ASP A 112 5.89 11.03 6.59
C ASP A 112 6.46 9.64 6.32
N ALA A 113 6.08 9.00 5.21
CA ALA A 113 6.55 7.67 4.83
C ALA A 113 7.97 7.69 4.25
N LEU A 114 8.26 8.73 3.47
CA LEU A 114 9.52 8.94 2.73
C LEU A 114 10.54 9.79 3.49
N ASN A 115 10.30 10.17 4.76
CA ASN A 115 11.31 10.78 5.64
C ASN A 115 12.40 9.77 6.06
N ARG A 116 12.88 9.01 5.06
CA ARG A 116 14.18 8.33 4.97
C ARG A 116 14.94 9.06 3.88
N ASP A 117 16.21 9.35 4.11
CA ASP A 117 17.15 9.87 3.11
C ASP A 117 17.39 8.85 1.95
N LEU A 118 16.37 8.47 1.19
CA LEU A 118 16.48 7.49 0.11
C LEU A 118 15.67 7.90 -1.12
N VAL A 119 16.39 7.99 -2.23
CA VAL A 119 15.92 8.25 -3.59
C VAL A 119 14.82 7.23 -3.95
N PRO A 120 13.62 7.65 -4.37
CA PRO A 120 12.54 6.71 -4.67
C PRO A 120 12.86 5.89 -5.92
N THR A 121 12.89 4.56 -5.80
CA THR A 121 12.96 3.63 -6.94
C THR A 121 11.57 3.08 -7.34
N GLY A 122 10.49 3.77 -6.96
CA GLY A 122 9.12 3.27 -7.12
C GLY A 122 8.18 4.32 -7.71
N VAL A 123 7.43 3.89 -8.73
CA VAL A 123 6.47 4.67 -9.51
C VAL A 123 5.42 5.34 -8.61
N LEU A 124 5.30 6.66 -8.76
CA LEU A 124 4.27 7.48 -8.12
C LEU A 124 3.03 7.49 -9.04
N VAL A 125 2.02 6.67 -8.75
CA VAL A 125 0.75 6.73 -9.50
C VAL A 125 -0.11 7.84 -8.89
N THR A 126 -0.08 9.03 -9.49
CA THR A 126 -1.01 10.13 -9.18
C THR A 126 -2.08 10.20 -10.27
N ASN A 127 -3.34 10.01 -9.87
CA ASN A 127 -4.49 9.99 -10.77
C ASN A 127 -4.57 11.26 -11.64
N GLY A 128 -4.53 11.07 -12.96
CA GLY A 128 -4.79 12.08 -13.98
C GLY A 128 -5.12 11.45 -15.33
N ASP A 129 -4.35 10.43 -15.72
CA ASP A 129 -4.66 9.55 -16.85
C ASP A 129 -4.48 8.11 -16.39
N TYR A 130 -5.58 7.43 -16.14
CA TYR A 130 -5.59 5.99 -15.93
C TYR A 130 -5.37 5.33 -17.29
N ASP A 131 -4.11 5.24 -17.70
CA ASP A 131 -3.72 4.57 -18.93
C ASP A 131 -3.82 3.06 -18.67
N GLN A 132 -4.97 2.50 -19.04
CA GLN A 132 -5.33 1.10 -18.78
C GLN A 132 -4.38 0.10 -19.51
N GLU A 133 -3.51 0.59 -20.41
CA GLU A 133 -2.61 -0.22 -21.22
C GLU A 133 -1.14 -0.24 -20.77
N GLN A 134 -0.70 0.59 -19.81
CA GLN A 134 0.73 0.64 -19.45
C GLN A 134 1.21 -0.49 -18.52
N PHE A 135 0.31 -1.33 -18.00
CA PHE A 135 0.71 -2.57 -17.31
C PHE A 135 0.84 -3.78 -18.25
N PHE A 136 0.44 -3.68 -19.52
CA PHE A 136 0.40 -4.83 -20.44
C PHE A 136 1.23 -4.70 -21.71
N HIS A 137 1.97 -3.61 -21.96
CA HIS A 137 2.84 -3.51 -23.13
C HIS A 137 4.28 -3.15 -22.76
N GLY A 138 5.11 -4.18 -22.65
CA GLY A 138 6.53 -4.03 -22.38
C GLY A 138 7.31 -5.35 -22.34
N ASN A 139 7.05 -6.26 -23.28
CA ASN A 139 8.10 -6.95 -24.04
C ASN A 139 7.46 -7.83 -25.12
N THR A 140 7.32 -7.23 -26.29
CA THR A 140 7.26 -7.97 -27.56
C THR A 140 8.58 -8.72 -27.72
N PHE A 141 8.55 -10.04 -27.54
CA PHE A 141 9.60 -10.92 -28.05
C PHE A 141 9.09 -11.52 -29.36
N THR A 142 9.55 -10.93 -30.48
CA THR A 142 10.01 -11.74 -31.61
C THR A 142 11.40 -12.26 -31.30
#